data_AF-A0A2G6IJM0-F1
#
_entry.id   AF-A0A2G6IJM0-F1
#
_cell.length_a   1.000
_cell.length_b   1.000
_cell.length_c   1.000
_cell.angle_alpha   90.00
_cell.angle_beta   90.00
_cell.angle_gamma   90.00
#
_symmetry.space_group_name_H-M   'P 1'
#
loop_
_entity.id
_entity.type
_entity.pdbx_description
1 polymer ?
#
loop_
_entity_poly.entity_id
_entity_poly.type
_entity_poly.pdbx_seq_one_letter_code
_entity_poly.pdbx_strand_id
1 'polypeptide(L)'
;MKKTLLAGLAAIALPVMGQAHFLLEYTTDTMIEAPGDVPVKLIFWHPFENGHVMNLDMPEEFFVVHNGARTDLKDTLEPVRFTGGENEGAAFKGSVPVKRSGDYVLVTVPTPYYEQSEDIYIQQITKAFLNRNELPTDWMEPVGLPTEIVPLNKPYNIIAGSTFTGRVLADGAPVAGAEIEVEYMAAEPDMESTSATDPTVSPMPGGAVVAVSDANGYFTFGVPKAGYWGFAALGSGPATEHEGKELSQDAVIWVRAWDLE
;
A
#
# COMPACT_ATOMS: atom_id res chain seq x y z
N MET A 1 -7.08 11.07 -62.40
CA MET A 1 -6.31 11.19 -61.15
C MET A 1 -7.13 10.56 -60.03
N LYS A 2 -6.84 9.31 -59.65
CA LYS A 2 -7.53 8.61 -58.55
C LYS A 2 -6.78 8.92 -57.26
N LYS A 3 -7.43 9.61 -56.32
CA LYS A 3 -6.90 9.82 -54.96
C LYS A 3 -7.19 8.57 -54.14
N THR A 4 -6.16 7.79 -53.83
CA THR A 4 -6.21 6.74 -52.82
C THR A 4 -6.14 7.39 -51.44
N LEU A 5 -7.23 7.31 -50.66
CA LEU A 5 -7.17 7.54 -49.22
C LEU A 5 -6.52 6.30 -48.58
N LEU A 6 -5.33 6.45 -48.00
CA LEU A 6 -4.84 5.52 -46.99
C LEU A 6 -5.54 5.88 -45.67
N ALA A 7 -6.44 5.01 -45.22
CA ALA A 7 -6.92 5.03 -43.84
C ALA A 7 -5.83 4.39 -42.97
N GLY A 8 -5.18 5.19 -42.13
CA GLY A 8 -4.26 4.68 -41.10
C GLY A 8 -5.07 3.93 -40.04
N LEU A 9 -4.78 2.65 -39.86
CA LEU A 9 -5.25 1.88 -38.72
C LEU A 9 -4.49 2.42 -37.49
N ALA A 10 -5.17 3.18 -36.64
CA ALA A 10 -4.68 3.44 -35.28
C ALA A 10 -4.83 2.12 -34.50
N ALA A 11 -3.70 1.48 -34.19
CA ALA A 11 -3.68 0.37 -33.24
C ALA A 11 -4.01 0.95 -31.86
N ILE A 12 -5.24 0.74 -31.40
CA ILE A 12 -5.62 0.96 -30.01
C ILE A 12 -4.90 -0.15 -29.24
N ALA A 13 -3.80 0.18 -28.59
CA ALA A 13 -3.23 -0.69 -27.57
C ALA A 13 -4.30 -0.80 -26.47
N LEU A 14 -4.91 -1.98 -26.34
CA LEU A 14 -5.68 -2.29 -25.15
C LEU A 14 -4.67 -2.26 -24.00
N PRO A 15 -4.88 -1.46 -22.94
CA PRO A 15 -4.06 -1.59 -21.74
C PRO A 15 -4.15 -3.05 -21.30
N VAL A 16 -3.00 -3.69 -21.17
CA VAL A 16 -2.92 -4.95 -20.45
C VAL A 16 -3.52 -4.67 -19.08
N MET A 17 -4.49 -5.48 -18.65
CA MET A 17 -5.05 -5.37 -17.31
C MET A 17 -3.92 -5.71 -16.34
N GLY A 18 -3.18 -4.68 -15.90
CA GLY A 18 -2.25 -4.80 -14.80
C GLY A 18 -3.03 -5.13 -13.54
N GLN A 19 -2.53 -6.09 -12.77
CA GLN A 19 -3.00 -6.28 -11.41
C GLN A 19 -2.31 -5.22 -10.55
N ALA A 20 -3.04 -4.72 -9.55
CA ALA A 20 -2.49 -3.71 -8.67
C ALA A 20 -1.34 -4.29 -7.84
N HIS A 21 -0.16 -3.69 -7.97
CA HIS A 21 0.99 -4.01 -7.13
C HIS A 21 0.79 -3.37 -5.75
N PHE A 22 1.06 -4.10 -4.67
CA PHE A 22 0.91 -3.56 -3.32
C PHE A 22 2.07 -3.96 -2.39
N LEU A 23 2.85 -2.97 -1.94
CA LEU A 23 3.78 -3.14 -0.84
C LEU A 23 2.98 -3.13 0.46
N LEU A 24 3.12 -4.21 1.21
CA LEU A 24 2.39 -4.49 2.42
C LEU A 24 3.33 -4.43 3.63
N GLU A 25 2.88 -3.74 4.66
CA GLU A 25 3.43 -3.76 6.02
C GLU A 25 2.49 -4.53 6.93
N TYR A 26 2.66 -5.85 7.01
CA TYR A 26 1.70 -6.72 7.69
C TYR A 26 2.09 -7.04 9.14
N THR A 27 1.14 -6.85 10.03
CA THR A 27 1.14 -7.37 11.40
C THR A 27 -0.20 -8.08 11.64
N THR A 28 -0.24 -9.10 12.50
CA THR A 28 -1.50 -9.80 12.80
C THR A 28 -2.56 -8.85 13.34
N ASP A 29 -2.18 -8.00 14.30
CA ASP A 29 -3.06 -7.07 14.98
C ASP A 29 -2.53 -5.64 14.88
N THR A 30 -3.42 -4.70 14.55
CA THR A 30 -3.12 -3.26 14.60
C THR A 30 -3.32 -2.67 16.00
N MET A 31 -4.08 -3.34 16.86
CA MET A 31 -4.32 -2.94 18.25
C MET A 31 -3.42 -3.76 19.18
N ILE A 32 -2.37 -3.14 19.70
CA ILE A 32 -1.32 -3.82 20.47
C ILE A 32 -1.67 -3.82 21.95
N GLU A 33 -2.01 -4.99 22.49
CA GLU A 33 -2.42 -5.15 23.89
C GLU A 33 -1.25 -4.98 24.89
N ALA A 34 -0.16 -5.68 24.63
CA ALA A 34 1.00 -5.76 25.53
C ALA A 34 2.21 -5.02 24.93
N PRO A 35 3.02 -4.33 25.76
CA PRO A 35 4.26 -3.75 25.28
C PRO A 35 5.23 -4.86 24.87
N GLY A 36 5.93 -4.67 23.75
CA GLY A 36 6.87 -5.64 23.20
C GLY A 36 7.31 -5.28 21.79
N ASP A 37 8.07 -6.19 21.22
CA ASP A 37 8.55 -6.12 19.85
C ASP A 37 7.50 -6.80 18.95
N VAL A 38 6.76 -5.99 18.18
CA VAL A 38 5.69 -6.46 17.30
C VAL A 38 6.30 -6.88 15.96
N PRO A 39 6.19 -8.16 15.56
CA PRO A 39 6.76 -8.62 14.31
C PRO A 39 5.96 -8.05 13.13
N VAL A 40 6.66 -7.67 12.06
CA VAL A 40 6.07 -7.15 10.83
C VAL A 40 6.68 -7.81 9.61
N LYS A 41 5.88 -8.08 8.58
CA LYS A 41 6.36 -8.54 7.28
C LYS A 41 6.23 -7.44 6.24
N LEU A 42 7.29 -7.25 5.45
CA LEU A 42 7.31 -6.40 4.26
C LEU A 42 7.23 -7.30 3.03
N ILE A 43 6.10 -7.24 2.31
CA ILE A 43 5.80 -8.12 1.17
C ILE A 43 5.31 -7.26 0.02
N PHE A 44 5.87 -7.41 -1.17
CA PHE A 44 5.40 -6.73 -2.37
C PHE A 44 4.70 -7.74 -3.30
N TRP A 45 3.38 -7.64 -3.45
CA TRP A 45 2.60 -8.67 -4.15
C TRP A 45 1.20 -8.23 -4.59
N HIS A 46 0.40 -9.15 -5.15
CA HIS A 46 -1.02 -8.98 -5.53
C HIS A 46 -1.98 -9.57 -4.46
N PRO A 47 -2.44 -8.78 -3.47
CA PRO A 47 -3.14 -9.27 -2.28
C PRO A 47 -4.59 -9.74 -2.52
N PHE A 48 -5.38 -9.17 -3.44
CA PHE A 48 -6.74 -9.69 -3.72
C PHE A 48 -6.72 -11.10 -4.26
N GLU A 49 -5.70 -11.41 -5.07
CA GLU A 49 -5.63 -12.67 -5.79
C GLU A 49 -4.85 -13.73 -5.05
N ASN A 50 -4.12 -13.35 -3.99
CA ASN A 50 -3.04 -14.17 -3.47
C ASN A 50 -2.11 -14.57 -4.64
N GLY A 51 -1.74 -13.57 -5.47
CA GLY A 51 -1.19 -13.79 -6.81
C GLY A 51 0.34 -13.75 -6.86
N HIS A 52 0.87 -12.98 -7.81
CA HIS A 52 2.29 -12.77 -8.01
C HIS A 52 2.94 -12.04 -6.83
N VAL A 53 4.18 -12.43 -6.51
CA VAL A 53 5.05 -11.82 -5.51
C VAL A 53 6.27 -11.24 -6.21
N MET A 54 6.46 -9.94 -6.08
CA MET A 54 7.61 -9.22 -6.59
C MET A 54 8.78 -9.36 -5.61
N ASN A 55 10.01 -9.31 -6.11
CA ASN A 55 11.17 -9.26 -5.22
C ASN A 55 11.25 -7.87 -4.60
N LEU A 56 11.16 -7.81 -3.27
CA LEU A 56 11.45 -6.61 -2.51
C LEU A 56 12.95 -6.57 -2.19
N ASP A 57 13.65 -5.60 -2.77
CA ASP A 57 15.02 -5.28 -2.36
C ASP A 57 15.03 -4.56 -1.00
N MET A 58 16.20 -4.52 -0.35
CA MET A 58 16.35 -3.84 0.95
C MET A 58 15.83 -2.40 0.84
N PRO A 59 14.80 -2.00 1.61
CA PRO A 59 14.21 -0.67 1.50
C PRO A 59 15.23 0.44 1.71
N GLU A 60 15.03 1.59 1.06
CA GLU A 60 15.83 2.79 1.30
C GLU A 60 15.66 3.24 2.76
N GLU A 61 14.42 3.29 3.22
CA GLU A 61 14.04 3.62 4.58
C GLU A 61 12.99 2.64 5.12
N PHE A 62 13.13 2.28 6.39
CA PHE A 62 12.11 1.59 7.16
C PHE A 62 12.12 2.15 8.58
N PHE A 63 11.06 2.83 8.97
CA PHE A 63 11.02 3.58 10.24
C PHE A 63 9.62 3.67 10.81
N VAL A 64 9.53 4.05 12.09
CA VAL A 64 8.27 4.32 12.76
C VAL A 64 8.24 5.73 13.35
N VAL A 65 7.10 6.40 13.24
CA VAL A 65 6.81 7.66 13.96
C VAL A 65 5.89 7.37 15.13
N HIS A 66 6.28 7.85 16.31
CA HIS A 66 5.50 7.71 17.53
C HIS A 66 5.68 8.96 18.41
N ASN A 67 4.58 9.65 18.73
CA ASN A 67 4.57 10.93 19.43
C ASN A 67 5.51 11.96 18.77
N GLY A 68 5.45 12.09 17.44
CA GLY A 68 6.29 12.94 16.63
C GLY A 68 7.77 12.54 16.53
N ALA A 69 8.19 11.47 17.22
CA ALA A 69 9.57 10.99 17.18
C ALA A 69 9.71 9.88 16.14
N ARG A 70 10.61 10.10 15.18
CA ARG A 70 11.00 9.10 14.18
C ARG A 70 12.09 8.18 14.73
N THR A 71 11.91 6.88 14.57
CA THR A 71 12.88 5.83 14.94
C THR A 71 13.16 4.94 13.73
N ASP A 72 14.42 4.82 13.35
CA ASP A 72 14.85 3.90 12.29
C ASP A 72 14.69 2.44 12.75
N LEU A 73 14.16 1.60 11.87
CA LEU A 73 13.91 0.18 12.10
C LEU A 73 14.61 -0.70 11.06
N LYS A 74 15.40 -0.13 10.14
CA LYS A 74 15.98 -0.86 9.01
C LYS A 74 16.89 -1.99 9.48
N ASP A 75 17.61 -1.79 10.57
CA ASP A 75 18.47 -2.81 11.19
C ASP A 75 17.69 -3.99 11.81
N THR A 76 16.35 -3.90 11.90
CA THR A 76 15.51 -5.02 12.34
C THR A 76 15.12 -5.96 11.19
N LEU A 77 15.37 -5.57 9.93
CA LEU A 77 14.92 -6.33 8.76
C LEU A 77 15.80 -7.55 8.52
N GLU A 78 15.18 -8.72 8.58
CA GLU A 78 15.75 -10.00 8.21
C GLU A 78 15.17 -10.45 6.86
N PRO A 79 16.03 -10.80 5.88
CA PRO A 79 15.56 -11.33 4.60
C PRO A 79 14.78 -12.63 4.79
N VAL A 80 13.61 -12.71 4.19
CA VAL A 80 12.80 -13.93 4.12
C VAL A 80 12.35 -14.15 2.67
N ARG A 81 11.71 -15.28 2.42
CA ARG A 81 10.98 -15.50 1.18
C ARG A 81 9.50 -15.60 1.48
N PHE A 82 8.69 -15.15 0.53
CA PHE A 82 7.25 -15.19 0.63
C PHE A 82 6.64 -15.88 -0.59
N THR A 83 5.78 -16.86 -0.35
CA THR A 83 5.13 -17.69 -1.37
C THR A 83 3.68 -17.24 -1.52
N GLY A 84 3.37 -16.64 -2.67
CA GLY A 84 2.00 -16.40 -3.13
C GLY A 84 1.47 -17.59 -3.94
N GLY A 85 0.29 -17.42 -4.53
CA GLY A 85 -0.37 -18.45 -5.33
C GLY A 85 0.32 -18.73 -6.67
N GLU A 86 1.11 -17.78 -7.20
CA GLU A 86 1.76 -17.92 -8.51
C GLU A 86 3.26 -18.20 -8.44
N ASN A 87 3.95 -17.62 -7.46
CA ASN A 87 5.41 -17.72 -7.32
C ASN A 87 5.87 -17.41 -5.88
N GLU A 88 7.20 -17.38 -5.71
CA GLU A 88 7.86 -17.01 -4.46
C GLU A 88 8.82 -15.86 -4.72
N GLY A 89 8.76 -14.80 -3.90
CA GLY A 89 9.58 -13.60 -4.02
C GLY A 89 10.38 -13.28 -2.74
N ALA A 90 11.38 -12.41 -2.87
CA ALA A 90 12.11 -11.85 -1.74
C ALA A 90 11.21 -10.90 -0.93
N ALA A 91 11.29 -11.00 0.39
CA ALA A 91 10.51 -10.22 1.34
C ALA A 91 11.37 -9.98 2.60
N PHE A 92 10.84 -9.22 3.57
CA PHE A 92 11.52 -9.02 4.85
C PHE A 92 10.60 -9.31 6.04
N LYS A 93 11.19 -9.78 7.14
CA LYS A 93 10.57 -9.80 8.46
C LYS A 93 11.33 -8.81 9.35
N GLY A 94 10.61 -7.86 9.94
CA GLY A 94 11.15 -6.85 10.84
C GLY A 94 10.46 -6.87 12.19
N SER A 95 10.75 -5.84 13.00
CA SER A 95 10.11 -5.66 14.30
C SER A 95 9.90 -4.19 14.65
N VAL A 96 8.75 -3.88 15.25
CA VAL A 96 8.39 -2.55 15.74
C VAL A 96 8.35 -2.56 17.28
N PRO A 97 9.19 -1.77 17.97
CA PRO A 97 9.21 -1.73 19.43
C PRO A 97 8.04 -0.89 19.97
N VAL A 98 6.91 -1.55 20.28
CA VAL A 98 5.70 -0.93 20.83
C VAL A 98 5.76 -0.98 22.36
N LYS A 99 6.04 0.16 23.00
CA LYS A 99 6.29 0.24 24.45
C LYS A 99 5.35 1.17 25.19
N ARG A 100 4.88 2.23 24.53
CA ARG A 100 4.10 3.32 25.12
C ARG A 100 2.73 3.38 24.46
N SER A 101 1.78 4.04 25.13
CA SER A 101 0.46 4.34 24.54
C SER A 101 0.62 5.32 23.38
N GLY A 102 -0.22 5.20 22.36
CA GLY A 102 -0.22 6.07 21.19
C GLY A 102 -0.25 5.29 19.88
N ASP A 103 -0.26 6.04 18.80
CA ASP A 103 -0.11 5.52 17.45
C ASP A 103 1.37 5.24 17.14
N TYR A 104 1.58 4.30 16.25
CA TYR A 104 2.86 3.96 15.64
C TYR A 104 2.63 3.96 14.14
N VAL A 105 3.05 5.03 13.46
CA VAL A 105 2.95 5.15 12.00
C VAL A 105 4.19 4.50 11.41
N LEU A 106 4.03 3.29 10.88
CA LEU A 106 5.09 2.57 10.20
C LEU A 106 5.21 3.09 8.77
N VAL A 107 6.44 3.21 8.28
CA VAL A 107 6.72 3.71 6.95
C VAL A 107 7.83 2.90 6.30
N THR A 108 7.60 2.49 5.06
CA THR A 108 8.58 1.86 4.18
C THR A 108 8.74 2.68 2.91
N VAL A 109 9.98 3.10 2.62
CA VAL A 109 10.37 3.68 1.33
C VAL A 109 11.19 2.61 0.59
N PRO A 110 10.61 1.89 -0.38
CA PRO A 110 11.33 0.87 -1.13
C PRO A 110 12.26 1.50 -2.17
N THR A 111 13.25 0.74 -2.63
CA THR A 111 13.92 1.06 -3.90
C THR A 111 12.93 0.90 -5.06
N PRO A 112 13.03 1.68 -6.15
CA PRO A 112 12.18 1.49 -7.31
C PRO A 112 12.28 0.08 -7.89
N TYR A 113 11.14 -0.59 -8.06
CA TYR A 113 11.01 -1.90 -8.67
C TYR A 113 10.77 -1.76 -10.18
N TYR A 114 11.49 -2.51 -11.00
CA TYR A 114 11.28 -2.50 -12.45
C TYR A 114 10.17 -3.48 -12.85
N GLU A 115 9.04 -2.96 -13.32
CA GLU A 115 7.92 -3.75 -13.85
C GLU A 115 8.14 -4.04 -15.34
N GLN A 116 8.57 -5.26 -15.64
CA GLN A 116 8.97 -5.64 -16.98
C GLN A 116 7.81 -5.61 -17.99
N SER A 117 6.58 -5.92 -17.56
CA SER A 117 5.42 -5.98 -18.45
C SER A 117 4.95 -4.61 -18.91
N GLU A 118 5.22 -3.57 -18.12
CA GLU A 118 4.85 -2.18 -18.40
C GLU A 118 6.04 -1.32 -18.87
N ASP A 119 7.28 -1.81 -18.74
CA ASP A 119 8.52 -1.10 -19.07
C ASP A 119 8.73 0.19 -18.26
N ILE A 120 8.23 0.20 -17.01
CA ILE A 120 8.33 1.33 -16.06
C ILE A 120 8.96 0.87 -14.74
N TYR A 121 9.31 1.83 -13.88
CA TYR A 121 9.59 1.60 -12.47
C TYR A 121 8.37 1.94 -11.61
N ILE A 122 8.23 1.25 -10.49
CA ILE A 122 7.21 1.48 -9.47
C ILE A 122 7.92 1.69 -8.13
N GLN A 123 7.54 2.73 -7.38
CA GLN A 123 8.00 2.95 -6.01
C GLN A 123 6.81 3.22 -5.11
N GLN A 124 6.44 2.24 -4.29
CA GLN A 124 5.30 2.34 -3.38
C GLN A 124 5.71 2.76 -1.97
N ILE A 125 5.61 4.06 -1.69
CA ILE A 125 5.88 4.59 -0.36
C ILE A 125 4.69 4.27 0.53
N THR A 126 4.90 3.37 1.48
CA THR A 126 3.82 2.70 2.21
C THR A 126 3.72 3.21 3.64
N LYS A 127 2.49 3.34 4.14
CA LYS A 127 2.20 3.53 5.57
C LYS A 127 1.23 2.48 6.10
N ALA A 128 1.56 1.90 7.24
CA ALA A 128 0.65 1.16 8.11
C ALA A 128 0.63 1.73 9.53
N PHE A 129 -0.35 1.31 10.32
CA PHE A 129 -0.62 1.90 11.63
C PHE A 129 -0.83 0.82 12.67
N LEU A 130 -0.10 0.94 13.78
CA LEU A 130 -0.41 0.26 15.02
C LEU A 130 -0.88 1.28 16.05
N ASN A 131 -1.69 0.86 17.02
CA ASN A 131 -2.05 1.67 18.16
C ASN A 131 -1.98 0.85 19.44
N ARG A 132 -1.54 1.50 20.52
CA ARG A 132 -1.60 0.94 21.86
C ARG A 132 -2.42 1.84 22.78
N ASN A 133 -3.33 1.22 23.55
CA ASN A 133 -4.21 1.86 24.52
C ASN A 133 -5.17 2.93 23.93
N GLU A 134 -5.51 2.82 22.65
CA GLU A 134 -6.53 3.62 21.94
C GLU A 134 -6.26 5.14 21.89
N LEU A 135 -5.07 5.57 22.33
CA LEU A 135 -4.69 6.97 22.41
C LEU A 135 -4.33 7.48 21.00
N PRO A 136 -5.10 8.42 20.42
CA PRO A 136 -4.77 8.99 19.12
C PRO A 136 -3.71 10.09 19.27
N THR A 137 -2.54 9.90 18.68
CA THR A 137 -1.38 10.80 18.80
C THR A 137 -0.85 11.27 17.45
N ASP A 138 -0.74 10.38 16.46
CA ASP A 138 0.00 10.65 15.22
C ASP A 138 -0.78 10.27 13.94
N TRP A 139 -1.85 9.48 14.04
CA TRP A 139 -2.49 8.83 12.88
C TRP A 139 -2.97 9.79 11.77
N MET A 140 -3.28 11.04 12.11
CA MET A 140 -3.85 12.05 11.20
C MET A 140 -2.83 13.08 10.69
N GLU A 141 -1.57 12.98 11.13
CA GLU A 141 -0.53 13.93 10.75
C GLU A 141 0.27 13.41 9.54
N PRO A 142 0.63 14.29 8.59
CA PRO A 142 1.58 13.95 7.54
C PRO A 142 2.95 13.59 8.13
N VAL A 143 3.66 12.65 7.51
CA VAL A 143 5.01 12.23 7.92
C VAL A 143 6.10 13.00 7.14
N GLY A 144 5.73 13.75 6.10
CA GLY A 144 6.65 14.54 5.28
C GLY A 144 7.31 13.73 4.18
N LEU A 145 6.56 12.78 3.60
CA LEU A 145 7.02 11.94 2.50
C LEU A 145 6.85 12.67 1.15
N PRO A 146 7.60 12.27 0.10
CA PRO A 146 7.44 12.84 -1.26
C PRO A 146 6.00 12.75 -1.76
N THR A 147 5.33 11.64 -1.47
CA THR A 147 3.89 11.48 -1.56
C THR A 147 3.36 10.67 -0.39
N GLU A 148 2.16 10.98 0.09
CA GLU A 148 1.49 10.20 1.13
C GLU A 148 -0.03 10.38 1.13
N ILE A 149 -0.73 9.35 1.62
CA ILE A 149 -2.16 9.46 1.93
C ILE A 149 -2.30 9.77 3.44
N VAL A 150 -2.97 10.88 3.75
CA VAL A 150 -3.32 11.24 5.14
C VAL A 150 -4.76 10.78 5.41
N PRO A 151 -4.99 9.88 6.37
CA PRO A 151 -6.33 9.36 6.65
C PRO A 151 -7.19 10.38 7.41
N LEU A 152 -8.51 10.35 7.16
CA LEU A 152 -9.53 11.14 7.88
C LEU A 152 -10.38 10.28 8.82
N ASN A 153 -10.14 8.98 8.83
CA ASN A 153 -10.68 8.01 9.78
C ASN A 153 -9.50 7.31 10.45
N LYS A 154 -9.64 6.89 11.72
CA LYS A 154 -8.59 6.13 12.40
C LYS A 154 -8.27 4.86 11.59
N PRO A 155 -7.06 4.75 11.01
CA PRO A 155 -6.77 3.70 10.02
C PRO A 155 -6.78 2.29 10.62
N TYR A 156 -6.58 2.14 11.93
CA TYR A 156 -6.66 0.86 12.63
C TYR A 156 -8.07 0.50 13.14
N ASN A 157 -9.07 1.35 12.95
CA ASN A 157 -10.40 1.15 13.54
C ASN A 157 -11.55 1.64 12.63
N ILE A 158 -11.58 1.14 11.39
CA ILE A 158 -12.67 1.39 10.45
C ILE A 158 -13.82 0.41 10.72
N ILE A 159 -15.06 0.83 10.51
CA ILE A 159 -16.23 -0.06 10.64
C ILE A 159 -16.56 -0.64 9.26
N ALA A 160 -16.75 -1.95 9.15
CA ALA A 160 -17.27 -2.57 7.94
C ALA A 160 -18.71 -2.08 7.65
N GLY A 161 -19.00 -1.80 6.38
CA GLY A 161 -20.21 -1.10 5.93
C GLY A 161 -20.15 0.43 6.07
N SER A 162 -19.06 1.01 6.58
CA SER A 162 -18.85 2.46 6.64
C SER A 162 -18.00 2.98 5.48
N THR A 163 -17.28 4.08 5.67
CA THR A 163 -16.42 4.71 4.67
C THR A 163 -15.02 4.97 5.22
N PHE A 164 -14.01 4.85 4.37
CA PHE A 164 -12.69 5.41 4.58
C PHE A 164 -12.51 6.64 3.69
N THR A 165 -11.97 7.72 4.25
CA THR A 165 -11.55 8.90 3.48
C THR A 165 -10.07 9.15 3.70
N GLY A 166 -9.34 9.35 2.61
CA GLY A 166 -7.93 9.75 2.62
C GLY A 166 -7.73 11.03 1.83
N ARG A 167 -6.65 11.76 2.14
CA ARG A 167 -6.18 12.90 1.36
C ARG A 167 -4.81 12.60 0.77
N VAL A 168 -4.71 12.57 -0.55
CA VAL A 168 -3.46 12.38 -1.27
C VAL A 168 -2.67 13.68 -1.26
N LEU A 169 -1.42 13.62 -0.84
CA LEU A 169 -0.48 14.73 -0.80
C LEU A 169 0.78 14.39 -1.59
N ALA A 170 1.33 15.37 -2.32
CA ALA A 170 2.66 15.35 -2.91
C ALA A 170 3.42 16.61 -2.47
N ASP A 171 4.61 16.44 -1.90
CA ASP A 171 5.37 17.52 -1.24
C ASP A 171 4.50 18.34 -0.26
N GLY A 172 3.59 17.66 0.45
CA GLY A 172 2.64 18.27 1.39
C GLY A 172 1.48 19.05 0.75
N ALA A 173 1.42 19.16 -0.58
CA ALA A 173 0.33 19.80 -1.31
C ALA A 173 -0.70 18.76 -1.81
N PRO A 174 -1.99 19.09 -1.88
CA PRO A 174 -3.00 18.11 -2.31
C PRO A 174 -2.88 17.74 -3.79
N VAL A 175 -3.09 16.45 -4.11
CA VAL A 175 -3.08 15.93 -5.48
C VAL A 175 -4.50 15.74 -5.97
N ALA A 176 -4.92 16.54 -6.94
CA ALA A 176 -6.25 16.41 -7.54
C ALA A 176 -6.26 15.37 -8.66
N GLY A 177 -7.34 14.57 -8.74
CA GLY A 177 -7.52 13.62 -9.84
C GLY A 177 -6.57 12.42 -9.81
N ALA A 178 -5.82 12.21 -8.73
CA ALA A 178 -5.07 10.97 -8.53
C ALA A 178 -6.03 9.79 -8.58
N GLU A 179 -5.65 8.74 -9.32
CA GLU A 179 -6.31 7.44 -9.31
C GLU A 179 -5.81 6.64 -8.09
N ILE A 180 -6.75 6.11 -7.32
CA ILE A 180 -6.48 5.33 -6.11
C ILE A 180 -6.96 3.91 -6.35
N GLU A 181 -6.03 3.00 -6.57
CA GLU A 181 -6.33 1.57 -6.59
C GLU A 181 -6.65 1.09 -5.17
N VAL A 182 -7.66 0.24 -5.07
CA VAL A 182 -8.21 -0.26 -3.81
C VAL A 182 -8.13 -1.78 -3.78
N GLU A 183 -7.46 -2.28 -2.75
CA GLU A 183 -7.18 -3.70 -2.58
C GLU A 183 -7.70 -4.22 -1.25
N TYR A 184 -8.20 -5.47 -1.25
CA TYR A 184 -8.57 -6.19 -0.04
C TYR A 184 -7.60 -7.35 0.17
N MET A 185 -7.17 -7.54 1.41
CA MET A 185 -6.32 -8.68 1.76
C MET A 185 -7.13 -9.98 1.74
N ALA A 186 -7.16 -10.66 0.58
CA ALA A 186 -7.93 -11.89 0.44
C ALA A 186 -7.34 -13.04 1.25
N ALA A 187 -6.00 -13.08 1.33
CA ALA A 187 -5.21 -14.07 2.03
C ALA A 187 -4.19 -13.37 2.94
N GLU A 188 -4.39 -13.42 4.26
CA GLU A 188 -3.48 -12.76 5.18
C GLU A 188 -2.14 -13.54 5.28
N PRO A 189 -0.98 -12.85 5.30
CA PRO A 189 0.30 -13.51 5.57
C PRO A 189 0.29 -14.23 6.93
N ASP A 190 0.80 -15.46 6.99
CA ASP A 190 1.00 -16.17 8.25
C ASP A 190 2.37 -15.79 8.83
N MET A 191 2.42 -15.27 10.07
CA MET A 191 3.66 -14.78 10.69
C MET A 191 4.69 -15.86 11.01
N GLU A 192 4.26 -17.12 11.11
CA GLU A 192 5.10 -18.27 11.47
C GLU A 192 5.59 -19.07 10.25
N SER A 193 4.94 -18.91 9.09
CA SER A 193 5.34 -19.55 7.85
C SER A 193 5.80 -18.55 6.78
N THR A 194 6.09 -19.03 5.58
CA THR A 194 6.51 -18.22 4.43
C THR A 194 5.38 -17.95 3.45
N SER A 195 4.13 -18.31 3.75
CA SER A 195 2.99 -18.15 2.84
C SER A 195 1.87 -17.31 3.45
N ALA A 196 0.89 -16.96 2.62
CA ALA A 196 -0.41 -16.51 3.12
C ALA A 196 -1.33 -17.69 3.42
N THR A 197 -2.45 -17.39 4.09
CA THR A 197 -3.58 -18.32 4.25
C THR A 197 -4.27 -18.59 2.91
N ASP A 198 -5.29 -19.45 2.92
CA ASP A 198 -6.18 -19.57 1.76
C ASP A 198 -6.95 -18.25 1.53
N PRO A 199 -7.17 -17.86 0.26
CA PRO A 199 -7.95 -16.67 -0.05
C PRO A 199 -9.41 -16.85 0.37
N THR A 200 -9.94 -15.83 1.04
CA THR A 200 -11.29 -15.81 1.60
C THR A 200 -12.33 -15.19 0.66
N VAL A 201 -11.86 -14.49 -0.38
CA VAL A 201 -12.65 -13.79 -1.40
C VAL A 201 -11.94 -13.87 -2.75
N SER A 202 -12.58 -13.37 -3.81
CA SER A 202 -11.99 -13.26 -5.15
C SER A 202 -12.16 -11.83 -5.69
N PRO A 203 -11.33 -11.41 -6.67
CA PRO A 203 -11.43 -10.08 -7.27
C PRO A 203 -12.78 -9.79 -7.93
N MET A 204 -13.02 -8.50 -8.15
CA MET A 204 -14.23 -8.02 -8.82
C MET A 204 -14.15 -8.28 -10.34
N PRO A 205 -15.29 -8.55 -11.01
CA PRO A 205 -15.31 -8.85 -12.45
C PRO A 205 -14.94 -7.67 -13.34
N GLY A 206 -14.82 -6.46 -12.77
CA GLY A 206 -14.44 -5.24 -13.48
C GLY A 206 -12.93 -4.98 -13.53
N GLY A 207 -12.10 -5.85 -12.94
CA GLY A 207 -10.68 -5.58 -12.72
C GLY A 207 -10.44 -4.75 -11.46
N ALA A 208 -9.37 -3.94 -11.48
CA ALA A 208 -8.97 -3.08 -10.37
C ALA A 208 -10.14 -2.19 -9.90
N VAL A 209 -10.28 -2.08 -8.57
CA VAL A 209 -11.24 -1.16 -7.96
C VAL A 209 -10.55 0.19 -7.81
N VAL A 210 -11.13 1.24 -8.40
CA VAL A 210 -10.51 2.57 -8.45
C VAL A 210 -11.42 3.62 -7.84
N ALA A 211 -10.86 4.46 -6.96
CA ALA A 211 -11.42 5.75 -6.56
C ALA A 211 -10.60 6.89 -7.18
N VAL A 212 -11.16 8.09 -7.25
CA VAL A 212 -10.45 9.28 -7.77
C VAL A 212 -10.54 10.40 -6.76
N SER A 213 -9.42 11.06 -6.50
CA SER A 213 -9.36 12.20 -5.58
C SER A 213 -9.99 13.47 -6.19
N ASP A 214 -10.62 14.27 -5.34
CA ASP A 214 -11.23 15.55 -5.70
C ASP A 214 -10.19 16.67 -5.87
N ALA A 215 -10.66 17.89 -6.16
CA ALA A 215 -9.80 19.06 -6.35
C ALA A 215 -8.92 19.44 -5.12
N ASN A 216 -9.23 18.92 -3.93
CA ASN A 216 -8.49 19.13 -2.69
C ASN A 216 -7.74 17.86 -2.22
N GLY A 217 -7.62 16.87 -3.11
CA GLY A 217 -6.92 15.61 -2.90
C GLY A 217 -7.68 14.57 -2.08
N TYR A 218 -8.96 14.78 -1.78
CA TYR A 218 -9.73 13.82 -0.99
C TYR A 218 -10.34 12.74 -1.87
N PHE A 219 -10.27 11.49 -1.41
CA PHE A 219 -11.06 10.39 -1.95
C PHE A 219 -11.83 9.70 -0.82
N THR A 220 -12.97 9.10 -1.15
CA THR A 220 -13.77 8.32 -0.21
C THR A 220 -14.12 6.98 -0.84
N PHE A 221 -13.96 5.91 -0.07
CA PHE A 221 -14.36 4.55 -0.45
C PHE A 221 -15.28 3.95 0.60
N GLY A 222 -16.35 3.28 0.16
CA GLY A 222 -17.23 2.50 1.04
C GLY A 222 -16.56 1.16 1.34
N VAL A 223 -16.38 0.82 2.62
CA VAL A 223 -15.62 -0.36 3.06
C VAL A 223 -16.59 -1.51 3.34
N PRO A 224 -16.82 -2.46 2.42
CA PRO A 224 -17.94 -3.41 2.53
C PRO A 224 -17.69 -4.57 3.50
N LYS A 225 -16.44 -4.81 3.90
CA LYS A 225 -16.03 -6.02 4.64
C LYS A 225 -14.96 -5.69 5.67
N ALA A 226 -15.02 -6.34 6.84
CA ALA A 226 -13.94 -6.33 7.81
C ALA A 226 -12.67 -7.00 7.25
N GLY A 227 -11.50 -6.57 7.71
CA GLY A 227 -10.18 -7.03 7.24
C GLY A 227 -9.24 -5.88 6.88
N TYR A 228 -8.13 -6.21 6.25
CA TYR A 228 -7.16 -5.23 5.75
C TYR A 228 -7.56 -4.70 4.37
N TRP A 229 -7.47 -3.37 4.21
CA TRP A 229 -7.69 -2.67 2.96
C TRP A 229 -6.49 -1.79 2.62
N GLY A 230 -6.02 -1.89 1.38
CA GLY A 230 -4.94 -1.10 0.82
C GLY A 230 -5.49 -0.04 -0.13
N PHE A 231 -4.91 1.16 -0.10
CA PHE A 231 -5.20 2.23 -1.04
C PHE A 231 -3.89 2.76 -1.61
N ALA A 232 -3.72 2.71 -2.93
CA ALA A 232 -2.51 3.15 -3.63
C ALA A 232 -2.84 4.30 -4.58
N ALA A 233 -2.36 5.51 -4.28
CA ALA A 233 -2.48 6.66 -5.17
C ALA A 233 -1.33 6.66 -6.19
N LEU A 234 -1.61 6.12 -7.37
CA LEU A 234 -0.62 5.85 -8.42
C LEU A 234 -0.02 7.14 -8.99
N GLY A 235 1.30 7.16 -9.18
CA GLY A 235 2.02 8.26 -9.83
C GLY A 235 1.81 9.63 -9.17
N SER A 236 1.46 9.64 -7.89
CA SER A 236 1.12 10.85 -7.16
C SER A 236 2.35 11.65 -6.72
N GLY A 237 3.51 11.01 -6.64
CA GLY A 237 4.75 11.63 -6.20
C GLY A 237 5.43 12.53 -7.24
N PRO A 238 6.33 13.41 -6.77
CA PRO A 238 7.03 14.37 -7.63
C PRO A 238 8.06 13.72 -8.57
N ALA A 239 8.53 12.50 -8.27
CA ALA A 239 9.48 11.79 -9.12
C ALA A 239 8.74 10.99 -10.21
N THR A 240 9.06 11.25 -11.48
CA THR A 240 8.41 10.64 -12.64
C THR A 240 9.36 9.84 -13.54
N GLU A 241 10.65 9.76 -13.18
CA GLU A 241 11.67 9.02 -13.94
C GLU A 241 12.67 8.33 -12.98
N HIS A 242 13.07 7.10 -13.32
CA HIS A 242 14.17 6.38 -12.69
C HIS A 242 14.97 5.64 -13.76
N GLU A 243 16.30 5.77 -13.75
CA GLU A 243 17.22 5.14 -14.71
C GLU A 243 16.82 5.34 -16.20
N GLY A 244 16.27 6.52 -16.53
CA GLY A 244 15.86 6.87 -17.89
C GLY A 244 14.55 6.23 -18.36
N LYS A 245 13.77 5.64 -17.44
CA LYS A 245 12.43 5.11 -17.67
C LYS A 245 11.42 5.82 -16.78
N GLU A 246 10.15 5.78 -17.17
CA GLU A 246 9.04 6.30 -16.37
C GLU A 246 9.01 5.66 -14.98
N LEU A 247 8.66 6.46 -13.97
CA LEU A 247 8.49 6.03 -12.58
C LEU A 247 7.07 6.37 -12.12
N SER A 248 6.33 5.37 -11.67
CA SER A 248 5.15 5.55 -10.84
C SER A 248 5.58 5.62 -9.37
N GLN A 249 5.69 6.84 -8.83
CA GLN A 249 5.93 7.04 -7.40
C GLN A 249 4.59 7.14 -6.67
N ASP A 250 4.24 6.09 -5.94
CA ASP A 250 2.92 5.89 -5.39
C ASP A 250 2.90 6.13 -3.88
N ALA A 251 1.79 6.67 -3.38
CA ALA A 251 1.49 6.68 -1.95
C ALA A 251 0.55 5.53 -1.62
N VAL A 252 0.96 4.66 -0.69
CA VAL A 252 0.17 3.51 -0.24
C VAL A 252 -0.18 3.66 1.24
N ILE A 253 -1.43 3.36 1.59
CA ILE A 253 -1.89 3.25 2.97
C ILE A 253 -2.65 1.96 3.21
N TRP A 254 -2.34 1.27 4.30
CA TRP A 254 -3.08 0.12 4.80
C TRP A 254 -3.93 0.48 6.01
N VAL A 255 -5.19 0.04 6.00
CA VAL A 255 -6.16 0.25 7.08
C VAL A 255 -6.80 -1.07 7.50
N ARG A 256 -7.32 -1.12 8.73
CA ARG A 256 -8.02 -2.26 9.31
C ARG A 256 -9.49 -1.89 9.56
N ALA A 257 -10.38 -2.71 9.01
CA ALA A 257 -11.81 -2.64 9.23
C ALA A 257 -12.31 -3.78 10.11
N TRP A 258 -13.32 -3.49 10.94
CA TRP A 258 -13.91 -4.41 11.91
C TRP A 258 -15.41 -4.52 11.72
N ASP A 259 -15.97 -5.70 11.99
CA ASP A 259 -17.41 -5.88 12.06
C ASP A 259 -17.96 -5.27 13.36
N LEU A 260 -19.23 -4.88 13.34
CA LEU A 260 -19.97 -4.59 14.57
C LEU A 260 -20.39 -5.93 15.19
N GLU A 261 -19.88 -6.23 16.38
CA GLU A 261 -20.28 -7.41 17.17
C GLU A 261 -21.50 -7.15 18.06
#